data_AF-A0A3N5SLT9-F1
#
_entry.id   AF-A0A3N5SLT9-F1
#
_cell.length_a   1.000
_cell.length_b   1.000
_cell.length_c   1.000
_cell.angle_alpha   90.00
_cell.angle_beta   90.00
_cell.angle_gamma   90.00
#
_symmetry.space_group_name_H-M   'P 1'
#
loop_
_entity.id
_entity.type
_entity.pdbx_description
1 polymer ?
#
loop_
_entity_poly.entity_id
_entity_poly.type
_entity_poly.pdbx_seq_one_letter_code
_entity_poly.pdbx_strand_id
1 'polypeptide(L)'
;MPEGTAHLSIRLMGTPEFYFGGMPQTLNHLKSRALLFYLAATGQPHTRSHLATLLWGESGQSEAYHSLRSSLYHLRKALQAIQAGEALISDGELLSLDSASYECDVIEFRRLSVQDDETGISR
;
A
#
# COMPACT_ATOMS: atom_id res chain seq x y z
N MET A 1 15.58 7.77 20.53
CA MET A 1 15.65 7.39 19.11
C MET A 1 15.13 5.96 19.04
N PRO A 2 13.92 5.67 18.54
CA PRO A 2 13.54 4.27 18.41
C PRO A 2 14.38 3.67 17.29
N GLU A 3 15.00 2.54 17.60
CA GLU A 3 15.90 1.78 16.77
C GLU A 3 15.19 1.32 15.49
N GLY A 4 15.89 1.41 14.36
CA GLY A 4 15.36 1.15 13.03
C GLY A 4 14.88 -0.28 12.86
N THR A 5 13.59 -0.51 13.05
CA THR A 5 12.88 -1.56 12.32
C THR A 5 12.80 -1.07 10.89
N ALA A 6 13.38 -1.81 9.94
CA ALA A 6 13.40 -1.36 8.56
C ALA A 6 11.96 -1.22 8.04
N HIS A 7 11.51 0.03 7.90
CA HIS A 7 10.11 0.39 7.69
C HIS A 7 9.87 0.80 6.24
N LEU A 8 8.71 0.44 5.69
CA LEU A 8 8.30 0.93 4.36
C LEU A 8 7.81 2.37 4.49
N SER A 9 8.40 3.30 3.74
CA SER A 9 7.86 4.66 3.61
C SER A 9 7.22 4.80 2.24
N ILE A 10 5.94 5.17 2.21
CA ILE A 10 5.15 5.30 0.98
C ILE A 10 4.73 6.77 0.81
N ARG A 11 5.13 7.36 -0.32
CA ARG A 11 4.83 8.75 -0.65
C ARG A 11 3.87 8.79 -1.83
N LEU A 12 2.69 9.34 -1.60
CA LEU A 12 1.61 9.44 -2.58
C LEU A 12 1.22 10.90 -2.88
N MET A 13 1.74 11.87 -2.11
CA MET A 13 1.54 13.30 -2.36
C MET A 13 2.47 13.80 -3.47
N GLY A 14 2.21 13.36 -4.69
CA GLY A 14 3.03 13.64 -5.88
C GLY A 14 3.12 12.41 -6.76
N THR A 15 4.29 12.17 -7.36
CA THR A 15 4.55 10.90 -8.04
C THR A 15 4.63 9.79 -7.00
N PRO A 16 3.84 8.71 -7.11
CA PRO A 16 3.86 7.63 -6.13
C PRO A 16 5.21 6.91 -6.06
N GLU A 17 5.80 6.90 -4.88
CA GLU A 17 7.12 6.34 -4.58
C GLU A 17 7.08 5.51 -3.29
N PHE A 18 7.98 4.54 -3.15
CA PHE A 18 8.20 3.86 -1.88
C PHE A 18 9.67 3.63 -1.60
N TYR A 19 10.00 3.57 -0.32
CA TYR A 19 11.34 3.44 0.21
C TYR A 19 11.38 2.33 1.25
N PHE A 20 12.53 1.70 1.41
CA PHE A 20 12.80 0.77 2.49
C PHE A 20 14.15 1.10 3.10
N GLY A 21 14.19 1.33 4.42
CA GLY A 21 15.40 1.80 5.09
C GLY A 21 15.94 3.12 4.50
N GLY A 22 15.05 4.00 4.01
CA GLY A 22 15.40 5.26 3.37
C GLY A 22 15.87 5.16 1.90
N MET A 23 16.04 3.94 1.37
CA MET A 23 16.47 3.73 -0.02
C MET A 23 15.27 3.58 -0.95
N PRO A 24 15.21 4.30 -2.09
CA PRO A 24 14.11 4.19 -3.04
C PRO A 24 14.04 2.81 -3.64
N GLN A 25 12.82 2.28 -3.76
CA GLN A 25 12.56 0.94 -4.28
C GLN A 25 11.73 1.02 -5.55
N THR A 26 11.98 0.08 -6.47
CA THR A 26 11.28 0.02 -7.75
C THR A 26 10.49 -1.26 -7.88
N LEU A 27 9.25 -1.14 -8.35
CA LEU A 27 8.41 -2.26 -8.72
C LEU A 27 8.08 -2.19 -10.21
N ASN A 28 8.65 -3.11 -11.00
CA ASN A 28 8.56 -3.07 -12.47
C ASN A 28 7.13 -3.38 -12.99
N HIS A 29 6.30 -4.04 -12.19
CA HIS A 29 4.93 -4.36 -12.54
C HIS A 29 3.96 -3.25 -12.14
N LEU A 30 3.41 -2.56 -13.14
CA LEU A 30 2.51 -1.41 -12.94
C LEU A 30 1.31 -1.73 -12.03
N LYS A 31 0.63 -2.86 -12.25
CA LYS A 31 -0.55 -3.25 -11.46
C LYS A 31 -0.21 -3.74 -10.06
N SER A 32 0.94 -4.40 -9.88
CA SER A 32 1.47 -4.70 -8.54
C SER A 32 1.79 -3.42 -7.77
N ARG A 33 2.24 -2.37 -8.47
CA ARG A 33 2.59 -1.08 -7.88
C ARG A 33 1.33 -0.31 -7.49
N ALA A 34 0.33 -0.30 -8.38
CA ALA A 34 -0.98 0.24 -8.09
C ALA A 34 -1.63 -0.46 -6.88
N LEU A 35 -1.47 -1.78 -6.76
CA LEU A 35 -1.97 -2.54 -5.61
C LEU A 35 -1.32 -2.10 -4.30
N LEU A 36 0.02 -2.01 -4.25
CA LEU A 36 0.75 -1.53 -3.07
C LEU A 36 0.27 -0.13 -2.65
N PHE A 37 0.23 0.81 -3.59
CA PHE A 37 -0.15 2.19 -3.30
C PHE A 37 -1.62 2.33 -2.91
N TYR A 38 -2.51 1.54 -3.49
CA TYR A 38 -3.92 1.55 -3.10
C TYR A 38 -4.13 1.03 -1.67
N LEU A 39 -3.47 -0.08 -1.31
CA LEU A 39 -3.52 -0.61 0.06
C LEU A 39 -2.96 0.41 1.05
N ALA A 40 -1.84 1.05 0.72
CA ALA A 40 -1.23 2.09 1.55
C ALA A 40 -2.09 3.36 1.69
N ALA A 41 -2.71 3.82 0.60
CA ALA A 41 -3.52 5.05 0.60
C ALA A 41 -4.79 4.92 1.45
N THR A 42 -5.35 3.71 1.49
CA THR A 42 -6.59 3.40 2.21
C THR A 42 -6.33 2.97 3.65
N GLY A 43 -5.21 2.29 3.91
CA GLY A 43 -4.84 1.81 5.25
C GLY A 43 -5.84 0.85 5.88
N GLN A 44 -6.64 0.15 5.05
CA GLN A 44 -7.69 -0.76 5.49
C GLN A 44 -7.61 -2.08 4.70
N PRO A 45 -8.13 -3.20 5.25
CA PRO A 45 -8.26 -4.45 4.51
C PRO A 45 -9.27 -4.36 3.35
N HIS A 46 -8.92 -4.92 2.20
CA HIS A 46 -9.77 -5.01 1.02
C HIS A 46 -9.97 -6.44 0.57
N THR A 47 -11.15 -6.76 0.04
CA THR A 47 -11.40 -8.08 -0.54
C THR A 47 -10.64 -8.25 -1.85
N ARG A 48 -10.23 -9.48 -2.16
CA ARG A 48 -9.67 -9.84 -3.46
C ARG A 48 -10.61 -9.50 -4.61
N SER A 49 -11.92 -9.70 -4.43
CA SER A 49 -12.92 -9.34 -5.42
C SER A 49 -12.90 -7.85 -5.75
N HIS A 50 -12.91 -7.00 -4.72
CA HIS A 50 -12.84 -5.55 -4.88
C HIS A 50 -11.57 -5.12 -5.60
N LEU A 51 -10.41 -5.64 -5.19
CA LEU A 51 -9.13 -5.31 -5.80
C LEU A 51 -9.03 -5.80 -7.25
N ALA A 52 -9.62 -6.95 -7.58
CA ALA A 52 -9.67 -7.47 -8.93
C ALA A 52 -10.50 -6.54 -9.84
N THR A 53 -11.71 -6.15 -9.40
CA THR A 53 -12.58 -5.23 -10.15
C THR A 53 -11.96 -3.83 -10.28
N LEU A 54 -11.37 -3.30 -9.21
CA LEU A 54 -10.75 -1.98 -9.22
C LEU A 54 -9.63 -1.86 -10.25
N LEU A 55 -8.79 -2.89 -10.37
CA LEU A 55 -7.59 -2.85 -11.19
C LEU A 55 -7.77 -3.50 -12.58
N TRP A 56 -8.75 -4.37 -12.77
CA TRP A 56 -8.99 -5.10 -14.03
C TRP A 56 -10.49 -5.21 -14.38
N GLY A 57 -11.30 -4.22 -14.03
CA GLY A 57 -12.77 -4.25 -14.25
C GLY A 57 -13.23 -4.44 -15.69
N GLU A 58 -12.40 -4.11 -16.68
CA GLU A 58 -12.65 -4.34 -18.11
C GLU A 58 -12.42 -5.79 -18.55
N SER A 59 -11.78 -6.61 -17.72
CA SER A 59 -11.53 -8.03 -17.98
C SER A 59 -12.68 -8.90 -17.48
N GLY A 60 -12.85 -10.09 -18.05
CA GLY A 60 -13.77 -11.09 -17.50
C GLY A 60 -13.36 -11.48 -16.07
N GLN A 61 -14.33 -11.83 -15.21
CA GLN A 61 -14.09 -12.08 -13.78
C GLN A 61 -12.92 -13.07 -13.53
N SER A 62 -12.89 -14.20 -14.24
CA SER A 62 -11.81 -15.19 -14.10
C SER A 62 -10.42 -14.60 -14.43
N GLU A 63 -10.33 -13.78 -15.47
CA GLU A 63 -9.10 -13.13 -15.90
C GLU A 63 -8.66 -12.04 -14.91
N ALA A 64 -9.60 -11.29 -14.34
CA ALA A 64 -9.31 -10.29 -13.31
C ALA A 64 -8.72 -10.94 -12.04
N TYR A 65 -9.27 -12.07 -11.59
CA TYR A 65 -8.74 -12.83 -10.46
C TYR A 65 -7.37 -13.45 -10.77
N HIS A 66 -7.18 -13.98 -11.98
CA HIS A 66 -5.88 -14.47 -12.43
C HIS A 66 -4.82 -13.35 -12.42
N SER A 67 -5.17 -12.19 -12.97
CA SER A 67 -4.31 -11.01 -13.00
C SER A 67 -3.97 -10.48 -11.61
N LEU A 68 -4.94 -10.49 -10.68
CA LEU A 68 -4.71 -10.15 -9.28
C LEU A 68 -3.71 -11.12 -8.64
N ARG A 69 -3.88 -12.43 -8.83
CA ARG A 69 -2.97 -13.44 -8.28
C ARG A 69 -1.54 -13.26 -8.80
N SER A 70 -1.38 -13.02 -10.10
CA SER A 70 -0.07 -12.75 -10.72
C SER A 70 0.56 -11.48 -10.15
N SER A 71 -0.22 -10.40 -10.02
CA SER A 71 0.27 -9.13 -9.47
C SER A 71 0.66 -9.22 -8.00
N LEU A 72 -0.11 -9.96 -7.20
CA LEU A 72 0.22 -10.28 -5.81
C LEU A 72 1.49 -11.11 -5.69
N TYR A 73 1.70 -12.07 -6.59
CA TYR A 73 2.93 -12.85 -6.62
C TYR A 73 4.15 -11.94 -6.85
N HIS A 74 4.11 -11.06 -7.86
CA HIS A 74 5.20 -10.12 -8.11
C HIS A 74 5.41 -9.13 -6.96
N LEU A 75 4.33 -8.63 -6.35
CA LEU A 75 4.41 -7.75 -5.19
C LEU A 75 5.09 -8.45 -4.01
N ARG A 76 4.65 -9.67 -3.66
CA ARG A 76 5.27 -10.47 -2.59
C ARG A 76 6.75 -10.73 -2.85
N LYS A 77 7.12 -11.11 -4.07
CA LYS A 77 8.52 -11.35 -4.44
C LYS A 77 9.38 -10.11 -4.27
N ALA A 78 8.88 -8.95 -4.68
CA ALA A 78 9.62 -7.70 -4.54
C ALA A 78 9.78 -7.28 -3.07
N LEU A 79 8.71 -7.37 -2.27
CA LEU A 79 8.77 -7.07 -0.84
C LEU A 79 9.71 -8.03 -0.10
N GLN A 80 9.68 -9.33 -0.42
CA GLN A 80 10.61 -10.31 0.13
C GLN A 80 12.07 -10.00 -0.22
N ALA A 81 12.35 -9.56 -1.45
CA ALA A 81 13.71 -9.24 -1.90
C ALA A 81 14.34 -8.10 -1.11
N ILE A 82 13.51 -7.20 -0.55
CA ILE A 82 13.93 -6.09 0.29
C ILE A 82 13.66 -6.34 1.78
N GLN A 83 13.43 -7.59 2.20
CA GLN A 83 13.16 -7.93 3.60
C GLN A 83 11.90 -7.27 4.21
N ALA A 84 10.96 -6.80 3.39
CA ALA A 84 9.69 -6.22 3.78
C ALA A 84 8.49 -7.16 3.52
N GLY A 85 8.74 -8.47 3.42
CA GLY A 85 7.73 -9.46 3.03
C GLY A 85 6.54 -9.54 3.99
N GLU A 86 6.76 -9.27 5.28
CA GLU A 86 5.75 -9.31 6.35
C GLU A 86 4.77 -8.14 6.29
N ALA A 87 5.13 -7.05 5.59
CA ALA A 87 4.26 -5.89 5.48
C ALA A 87 2.97 -6.16 4.70
N LEU A 88 2.91 -7.19 3.84
CA LEU A 88 1.71 -7.55 3.10
C LEU A 88 0.96 -8.69 3.82
N ILE A 89 -0.16 -8.35 4.44
CA ILE A 89 -1.01 -9.31 5.14
C ILE A 89 -2.03 -9.89 4.16
N SER A 90 -2.25 -11.20 4.28
CA SER A 90 -3.34 -11.90 3.61
C SER A 90 -4.09 -12.72 4.64
N ASP A 91 -5.32 -12.32 4.92
CA ASP A 91 -6.22 -13.01 5.85
C ASP A 91 -7.47 -13.47 5.10
N GLY A 92 -7.53 -14.77 4.78
CA GLY A 92 -8.59 -15.33 3.94
C GLY A 92 -8.70 -14.59 2.59
N GLU A 93 -9.82 -13.90 2.40
CA GLU A 93 -10.14 -13.09 1.22
C GLU A 93 -9.72 -11.62 1.34
N LEU A 94 -9.21 -11.20 2.50
CA LEU A 94 -8.75 -9.84 2.76
C LEU A 94 -7.24 -9.70 2.47
N LEU A 95 -6.89 -8.53 1.94
CA LEU A 95 -5.53 -8.07 1.70
C LEU A 95 -5.37 -6.70 2.33
N SER A 96 -4.30 -6.52 3.10
CA SER A 96 -3.95 -5.25 3.73
C SER A 96 -2.44 -5.09 3.80
N LEU A 97 -2.00 -3.90 4.16
CA LEU A 97 -0.65 -3.70 4.69
C LEU A 97 -0.70 -3.69 6.22
N ASP A 98 0.32 -4.27 6.86
CA ASP A 98 0.50 -4.19 8.30
C ASP A 98 0.79 -2.74 8.70
N SER A 99 -0.10 -2.11 9.47
CA SER A 99 0.04 -0.74 9.94
C SER A 99 1.29 -0.49 10.78
N ALA A 100 1.87 -1.53 11.40
CA ALA A 100 3.12 -1.40 12.14
C ALA A 100 4.37 -1.39 11.23
N SER A 101 4.22 -1.75 9.95
CA SER A 101 5.33 -2.00 9.01
C SER A 101 5.43 -0.98 7.86
N TYR A 102 4.52 0.01 7.79
CA TYR A 102 4.65 1.12 6.84
C TYR A 102 4.14 2.47 7.36
N GLU A 103 4.62 3.54 6.74
CA GLU A 103 4.13 4.92 6.87
C GLU A 103 3.63 5.41 5.50
N CYS A 104 2.57 6.21 5.50
CA CYS A 104 2.04 6.84 4.28
C CYS A 104 1.71 8.32 4.53
N ASP A 105 2.27 9.20 3.70
CA ASP A 105 2.07 10.65 3.78
C ASP A 105 0.59 11.07 3.67
N VAL A 106 -0.20 10.39 2.84
CA VAL A 106 -1.65 10.64 2.70
C VAL A 106 -2.43 10.22 3.95
N ILE A 107 -2.04 9.14 4.63
CA ILE A 107 -2.67 8.75 5.91
C ILE A 107 -2.34 9.80 6.97
N GLU A 108 -1.07 10.18 7.07
CA GLU A 108 -0.62 11.16 8.05
C GLU A 108 -1.28 12.53 7.83
N PHE A 109 -1.38 12.98 6.57
CA PHE A 109 -2.08 14.20 6.22
C PHE A 109 -3.55 14.17 6.64
N ARG A 110 -4.27 13.07 6.36
CA ARG A 110 -5.68 12.91 6.77
C ARG A 110 -5.83 12.93 8.29
N ARG A 111 -4.92 12.27 9.01
CA ARG A 111 -4.90 12.23 10.47
C ARG A 111 -4.75 13.63 11.08
N LEU A 112 -3.83 14.43 10.54
CA LEU A 112 -3.58 15.80 10.97
C LEU A 112 -4.74 16.74 10.58
N SER A 113 -5.30 16.59 9.39
CA SER A 113 -6.41 17.43 8.91
C SER A 113 -7.68 17.29 9.75
N VAL A 114 -7.92 16.11 10.34
CA VAL A 114 -9.05 15.87 11.25
C VAL A 114 -8.79 16.44 12.66
N GLN A 115 -7.53 16.66 13.04
CA GLN A 115 -7.16 17.24 14.34
C GLN A 115 -7.26 18.76 14.36
N ASP A 116 -7.09 19.43 13.22
CA ASP A 116 -7.12 20.89 13.12
C ASP A 116 -8.54 21.51 13.05
N ASP A 117 -9.61 20.70 13.02
CA ASP A 117 -10.99 21.19 13.12
C ASP A 117 -11.37 21.70 14.53
N GLU A 118 -10.59 21.36 15.57
CA GLU A 118 -10.85 21.79 16.97
C GLU A 118 -10.02 22.99 17.43
N THR A 119 -9.01 23.40 16.67
CA THR A 119 -8.22 24.62 16.96
C THR A 119 -8.25 25.54 15.75
N GLY A 120 -9.41 26.16 15.57
CA GLY A 120 -9.67 27.12 14.52
C GLY A 120 -8.51 28.09 14.32
N ILE A 121 -8.21 28.33 13.05
CA ILE A 121 -7.36 29.39 12.53
C ILE A 121 -7.88 30.73 13.09
N SER A 122 -7.42 31.09 14.28
CA SER A 122 -7.51 32.45 14.81
C SER A 122 -6.16 33.12 14.58
N ARG A 123 -6.01 33.73 13.40
CA ARG A 123 -5.14 34.90 13.25
C ARG A 123 -5.58 35.79 12.10
#